data_AF-A0A1M6Y168-F1
#
_entry.id   AF-A0A1M6Y168-F1
#
_cell.length_a   1.000
_cell.length_b   1.000
_cell.length_c   1.000
_cell.angle_alpha   90.00
_cell.angle_beta   90.00
_cell.angle_gamma   90.00
#
_symmetry.space_group_name_H-M   'P 1'
#
loop_
_entity.id
_entity.type
_entity.pdbx_description
1 polymer ?
#
loop_
_entity_poly.entity_id
_entity_poly.type
_entity_poly.pdbx_seq_one_letter_code
_entity_poly.pdbx_strand_id
1 'polypeptide(L)' 'MKKEMMNWADKMMMKAHKAANRYMAVMQQEKDMPLAKKNMLYGRYLKDMDEAL' A
#
# COMPACT_ATOMS: atom_id res chain seq x y z
N MET A 1 8.55 -12.32 -23.19
CA MET A 1 7.10 -12.19 -22.88
C MET A 1 6.64 -12.93 -21.62
N LYS A 2 6.44 -14.26 -21.57
CA LYS A 2 5.86 -14.94 -20.38
C LYS A 2 6.64 -14.71 -19.07
N LYS A 3 7.98 -14.80 -19.10
CA LYS A 3 8.84 -14.55 -17.92
C LYS A 3 8.86 -13.08 -17.49
N GLU A 4 8.83 -12.15 -18.43
CA GLU A 4 8.86 -10.71 -18.13
C GLU A 4 7.54 -10.23 -17.54
N MET A 5 6.41 -10.76 -18.03
CA MET A 5 5.09 -10.53 -17.43
C MET A 5 4.99 -11.08 -16.01
N MET A 6 5.52 -12.30 -15.76
CA MET A 6 5.60 -12.86 -14.41
C MET A 6 6.47 -11.99 -13.48
N ASN A 7 7.67 -11.60 -13.93
CA ASN A 7 8.55 -10.72 -13.17
C ASN A 7 7.92 -9.33 -12.88
N TRP A 8 7.13 -8.81 -13.81
CA TRP A 8 6.41 -7.55 -13.62
C TRP A 8 5.29 -7.72 -12.58
N ALA A 9 4.49 -8.77 -12.70
CA ALA A 9 3.43 -9.09 -11.74
C ALA A 9 3.97 -9.29 -10.31
N ASP A 10 5.08 -10.01 -10.16
CA ASP A 10 5.74 -10.24 -8.86
C ASP A 10 6.22 -8.92 -8.23
N LYS A 11 6.76 -8.01 -9.04
CA LYS A 11 7.17 -6.68 -8.56
C LYS A 11 5.97 -5.85 -8.10
N MET A 12 4.88 -5.85 -8.87
CA MET A 12 3.68 -5.11 -8.50
C MET A 12 3.05 -5.68 -7.22
N MET A 13 2.98 -7.00 -7.11
CA MET A 13 2.49 -7.69 -5.91
C MET A 13 3.35 -7.37 -4.68
N MET A 14 4.68 -7.37 -4.82
CA MET A 14 5.58 -7.04 -3.71
C MET A 14 5.46 -5.58 -3.26
N LYS A 15 5.31 -4.63 -4.20
CA LYS A 15 5.08 -3.23 -3.87
C LYS A 15 3.72 -3.03 -3.18
N ALA A 16 2.66 -3.65 -3.71
CA ALA A 16 1.32 -3.60 -3.12
C ALA A 16 1.30 -4.18 -1.69
N HIS A 17 1.99 -5.31 -1.48
CA HIS A 17 2.13 -5.91 -0.17
C HIS A 17 2.85 -4.98 0.83
N LYS A 18 3.90 -4.26 0.39
CA LYS A 18 4.59 -3.27 1.22
C LYS A 18 3.69 -2.08 1.58
N ALA A 19 2.94 -1.54 0.63
CA ALA A 19 2.02 -0.43 0.87
C ALA A 19 0.92 -0.82 1.87
N ALA A 20 0.33 -2.01 1.71
CA ALA A 20 -0.67 -2.54 2.63
C ALA A 20 -0.10 -2.74 4.05
N ASN A 21 1.10 -3.31 4.19
CA ASN A 21 1.72 -3.51 5.50
C ASN A 21 2.00 -2.18 6.22
N ARG A 22 2.45 -1.15 5.50
CA ARG A 22 2.65 0.20 6.09
C ARG A 22 1.34 0.78 6.60
N TYR A 23 0.28 0.70 5.79
CA TYR A 23 -1.04 1.18 6.17
C TYR A 23 -1.56 0.46 7.43
N MET A 24 -1.49 -0.87 7.45
CA MET A 24 -1.94 -1.68 8.59
C MET A 24 -1.12 -1.42 9.85
N ALA A 25 0.20 -1.29 9.74
CA ALA A 25 1.07 -1.01 10.89
C ALA A 25 0.69 0.31 11.58
N VAL A 26 0.43 1.37 10.81
CA VAL A 26 0.03 2.67 11.37
C VAL A 26 -1.38 2.59 11.98
N MET A 27 -2.32 1.90 11.32
CA MET A 27 -3.67 1.68 11.86
C MET A 27 -3.68 0.86 13.16
N GLN A 28 -2.73 -0.06 13.34
CA GLN A 28 -2.61 -0.88 14.53
C GLN A 28 -1.98 -0.14 15.71
N GLN A 29 -1.05 0.80 15.44
CA GLN A 29 -0.41 1.63 16.46
C GLN A 29 -1.35 2.72 17.00
N GLU A 30 -2.23 3.27 16.17
CA GLU A 30 -3.12 4.37 16.54
C GLU A 30 -4.61 4.00 16.39
N LYS A 31 -5.13 3.20 17.34
CA LYS A 31 -6.54 2.77 17.33
C LYS A 31 -7.53 3.95 17.39
N ASP A 32 -7.18 5.00 18.13
CA ASP A 32 -8.00 6.21 18.32
C ASP A 32 -7.59 7.37 17.40
N MET A 33 -6.99 7.07 16.24
CA MET A 33 -6.61 8.08 15.27
C MET A 33 -7.84 8.91 14.82
N PRO A 34 -7.76 10.27 14.83
CA PRO A 34 -8.82 11.13 14.31
C PRO A 34 -9.16 10.82 12.86
N LEU A 35 -10.44 10.93 12.49
CA LEU A 35 -10.94 10.65 11.13
C LEU A 35 -10.16 11.39 10.04
N ALA A 36 -9.79 12.66 10.26
CA ALA A 36 -8.99 13.43 9.31
C ALA A 36 -7.63 12.77 9.03
N LYS A 37 -6.95 12.29 10.07
CA LYS A 37 -5.65 11.61 9.95
C LYS A 37 -5.80 10.23 9.31
N LYS A 38 -6.90 9.51 9.60
CA LYS A 38 -7.25 8.25 8.92
C LYS A 38 -7.45 8.46 7.41
N ASN A 39 -8.16 9.52 7.03
CA ASN A 39 -8.40 9.85 5.62
C ASN A 39 -7.11 10.23 4.90
N MET A 40 -6.22 11.00 5.52
CA MET A 40 -4.90 11.31 4.96
C MET A 40 -4.04 10.06 4.80
N LEU A 41 -4.03 9.18 5.80
CA LEU A 41 -3.31 7.92 5.75
C LEU A 41 -3.82 7.01 4.63
N TYR A 42 -5.14 6.90 4.48
CA TYR A 42 -5.77 6.14 3.41
C TYR A 42 -5.46 6.73 2.03
N GLY A 43 -5.49 8.06 1.88
CA GLY A 43 -5.08 8.74 0.65
C GLY A 43 -3.62 8.47 0.28
N ARG A 44 -2.71 8.45 1.27
CA ARG A 44 -1.31 8.06 1.05
C ARG A 44 -1.18 6.59 0.66
N TYR A 45 -1.94 5.69 1.28
CA TYR A 45 -1.97 4.28 0.89
C TYR A 45 -2.42 4.08 -0.57
N LEU A 46 -3.47 4.77 -1.00
CA LEU A 46 -3.92 4.71 -2.40
C LEU A 46 -2.86 5.22 -3.37
N LYS A 47 -2.17 6.32 -3.03
CA LYS A 47 -1.07 6.84 -3.83
C LYS A 47 0.11 5.85 -3.90
N ASP A 48 0.49 5.25 -2.78
CA ASP A 48 1.56 4.24 -2.75
C ASP A 48 1.21 2.99 -3.59
N MET A 49 -0.08 2.65 -3.71
CA MET A 49 -0.59 1.56 -4.55
C MET A 49 -0.65 1.96 -6.04
N ASP A 50 -0.96 3.21 -6.35
CA ASP A 50 -0.99 3.74 -7.72
C ASP A 50 0.43 3.86 -8.30
N GLU A 51 1.39 4.37 -7.51
CA GLU A 51 2.82 4.36 -7.87
C GLU A 51 3.42 2.93 -7.92
N ALA A 52 2.70 1.95 -7.35
CA ALA A 52 3.09 0.57 -7.43
C ALA A 52 2.72 -0.10 -8.75
N LEU A 53 1.64 0.32 -9.41
CA LEU A 53 1.10 -0.22 -10.67
C LEU A 53 1.75 0.39 -11.91
#